data_AF-A0A075G4H4-F1
#
_entry.id   AF-A0A075G4H4-F1
#
_cell.length_a   1.000
_cell.length_b   1.000
_cell.length_c   1.000
_cell.angle_alpha   90.00
_cell.angle_beta   90.00
_cell.angle_gamma   90.00
#
_symmetry.space_group_name_H-M   'P 1'
#
loop_
_entity.id
_entity.type
_entity.pdbx_description
1 polymer ?
#
loop_
_entity_poly.entity_id
_entity_poly.type
_entity_poly.pdbx_seq_one_letter_code
_entity_poly.pdbx_strand_id
1 'polypeptide(L)'
;MTVYAELLQEYREKFDLEIFPLLVSNQLIHKNTGRVYHSFQKRIDRIELQKKSIENKISQLKEHMSDGNKFEDFDKSILFDLIAMFAQATLSYFEIYKSCLKFSLNFEKLGITKSNPGYNEMIDHLGDYKNDGVSVFHKAGLRTFFNVDLRNVLTNDSWWINNNFEFTYEEPDGTEISLSIGELHGELASINSVVLGFTENHQKNSDIESAE
;
A
#
# COMPACT_ATOMS: atom_id res chain seq x y z
N MET A 1 7.47 -0.08 -19.45
CA MET A 1 6.79 -0.30 -18.17
C MET A 1 7.69 -1.20 -17.35
N THR A 2 8.22 -0.71 -16.23
CA THR A 2 9.04 -1.47 -15.27
C THR A 2 8.31 -2.74 -14.85
N VAL A 3 9.04 -3.83 -14.66
CA VAL A 3 8.41 -5.11 -14.28
C VAL A 3 7.92 -5.01 -12.83
N TYR A 4 6.75 -5.57 -12.53
CA TYR A 4 6.17 -5.51 -11.17
C TYR A 4 7.17 -5.92 -10.08
N ALA A 5 7.97 -6.96 -10.34
CA ALA A 5 8.98 -7.46 -9.43
C ALA A 5 10.09 -6.44 -9.12
N GLU A 6 10.51 -5.65 -10.12
CA GLU A 6 11.53 -4.62 -9.94
C GLU A 6 10.97 -3.48 -9.06
N LEU A 7 9.74 -3.03 -9.34
CA LEU A 7 9.05 -2.03 -8.51
C LEU A 7 8.87 -2.53 -7.07
N LEU A 8 8.42 -3.78 -6.90
CA LEU A 8 8.24 -4.40 -5.60
C LEU A 8 9.55 -4.39 -4.79
N GLN A 9 10.66 -4.76 -5.43
CA GLN A 9 11.98 -4.78 -4.82
C GLN A 9 12.46 -3.37 -4.44
N GLU A 10 12.31 -2.38 -5.31
CA GLU A 10 12.70 -1.00 -5.05
C GLU A 10 12.01 -0.45 -3.79
N TYR A 11 10.68 -0.58 -3.72
CA TYR A 11 9.92 -0.16 -2.54
C TYR A 11 10.30 -0.96 -1.28
N ARG A 12 10.71 -2.22 -1.47
CA ARG A 12 11.04 -3.12 -0.36
C ARG A 12 12.32 -2.67 0.31
N GLU A 13 13.35 -2.42 -0.49
CA GLU A 13 14.64 -1.94 -0.03
C GLU A 13 14.49 -0.61 0.71
N LYS A 14 13.70 0.32 0.16
CA LYS A 14 13.39 1.58 0.82
C LYS A 14 12.72 1.39 2.18
N PHE A 15 11.69 0.54 2.27
CA PHE A 15 11.02 0.28 3.54
C PHE A 15 11.97 -0.36 4.58
N ASP A 16 12.72 -1.36 4.16
CA ASP A 16 13.60 -2.16 5.02
C ASP A 16 14.82 -1.36 5.51
N LEU A 17 15.31 -0.40 4.72
CA LEU A 17 16.49 0.40 5.07
C LEU A 17 16.13 1.71 5.78
N GLU A 18 15.06 2.38 5.36
CA GLU A 18 14.78 3.75 5.80
C GLU A 18 13.69 3.84 6.86
N ILE A 19 12.71 2.93 6.87
CA ILE A 19 11.52 3.06 7.72
C ILE A 19 11.52 2.05 8.85
N PHE A 20 11.61 0.76 8.53
CA PHE A 20 11.48 -0.31 9.52
C PHE A 20 12.52 -0.24 10.65
N PRO A 21 13.81 0.05 10.40
CA PRO A 21 14.81 0.17 11.46
C PRO A 21 14.50 1.31 12.43
N LEU A 22 13.90 2.40 11.95
CA LEU A 22 13.48 3.52 12.80
C LEU A 22 12.31 3.14 13.71
N LEU A 23 11.35 2.36 13.20
CA LEU A 23 10.25 1.83 14.02
C LEU A 23 10.76 0.96 15.16
N VAL A 24 11.75 0.10 14.89
CA VAL A 24 12.34 -0.82 15.88
C VAL A 24 13.22 -0.09 16.89
N SER A 25 14.20 0.69 16.42
CA SER A 25 15.18 1.38 17.29
C SER A 25 14.52 2.37 18.25
N ASN A 26 13.40 2.96 17.84
CA ASN A 26 12.60 3.85 18.69
C ASN A 26 11.48 3.10 19.45
N GLN A 27 11.43 1.77 19.40
CA GLN A 27 10.42 0.94 20.09
C GLN A 27 8.97 1.37 19.80
N LEU A 28 8.72 1.82 18.57
CA LEU A 28 7.41 2.29 18.10
C LEU A 28 6.48 1.14 17.71
N ILE A 29 7.01 -0.08 17.68
CA ILE A 29 6.26 -1.30 17.45
C ILE A 29 6.47 -2.31 18.60
N HIS A 30 5.39 -2.94 19.03
CA HIS A 30 5.34 -4.13 19.88
C HIS A 30 5.46 -5.40 19.05
N LYS A 31 6.08 -6.43 19.63
CA LYS A 31 6.15 -7.79 19.08
C LYS A 31 4.93 -8.60 19.55
N ASN A 32 3.80 -8.45 18.87
CA ASN A 32 2.59 -9.24 19.19
C ASN A 32 2.15 -10.06 17.97
N THR A 33 2.82 -11.20 17.75
CA THR A 33 2.81 -11.95 16.49
C THR A 33 1.74 -13.04 16.35
N GLY A 34 1.03 -13.42 17.43
CA GLY A 34 0.25 -14.67 17.39
C GLY A 34 -1.16 -14.60 16.77
N ARG A 35 -1.89 -13.49 16.89
CA ARG A 35 -3.35 -13.48 16.63
C ARG A 35 -3.79 -12.92 15.27
N VAL A 36 -2.91 -12.21 14.57
CA VAL A 36 -3.29 -11.36 13.43
C VAL A 36 -3.31 -12.15 12.11
N TYR A 37 -2.35 -13.06 11.94
CA TYR A 37 -2.00 -13.63 10.63
C TYR A 37 -3.00 -14.66 10.07
N HIS A 38 -3.65 -15.47 10.91
CA HIS A 38 -4.63 -16.46 10.42
C HIS A 38 -5.86 -15.83 9.75
N SER A 39 -6.16 -14.56 10.06
CA SER A 39 -7.29 -13.84 9.46
C SER A 39 -6.97 -13.21 8.10
N PHE A 40 -5.69 -13.10 7.74
CA PHE A 40 -5.26 -12.44 6.50
C PHE A 40 -5.09 -13.39 5.33
N GLN A 41 -4.89 -14.68 5.55
CA GLN A 41 -4.62 -15.63 4.46
C GLN A 41 -5.68 -15.55 3.35
N LYS A 42 -6.98 -15.55 3.71
CA LYS A 42 -8.08 -15.41 2.74
C LYS A 42 -8.04 -14.10 1.94
N ARG A 43 -7.54 -13.01 2.54
CA ARG A 43 -7.39 -11.71 1.86
C ARG A 43 -6.22 -11.77 0.89
N ILE A 44 -5.08 -12.32 1.33
CA ILE A 44 -3.89 -12.54 0.50
C ILE A 44 -4.22 -13.43 -0.69
N ASP A 45 -4.90 -14.57 -0.47
CA ASP A 45 -5.30 -15.48 -1.55
C ASP A 45 -6.17 -14.77 -2.61
N ARG A 46 -7.10 -13.92 -2.16
CA ARG A 46 -7.94 -13.12 -3.07
C ARG A 46 -7.11 -12.11 -3.86
N ILE A 47 -6.17 -11.43 -3.21
CA ILE A 47 -5.30 -10.46 -3.87
C ILE A 47 -4.42 -11.16 -4.91
N GLU A 48 -3.89 -12.36 -4.64
CA GLU A 48 -3.11 -13.11 -5.61
C GLU A 48 -3.93 -13.52 -6.84
N LEU A 49 -5.21 -13.87 -6.66
CA LEU A 49 -6.12 -14.08 -7.80
C LEU A 49 -6.36 -12.79 -8.60
N GLN A 50 -6.52 -11.65 -7.92
CA GLN A 50 -6.66 -10.34 -8.57
C GLN A 50 -5.40 -9.97 -9.35
N LYS A 51 -4.20 -10.19 -8.80
CA LYS A 51 -2.91 -9.94 -9.46
C LYS A 51 -2.76 -10.75 -10.74
N LYS A 52 -3.06 -12.06 -10.72
CA LYS A 52 -3.05 -12.89 -11.93
C LYS A 52 -4.01 -12.38 -13.00
N SER A 53 -5.19 -11.93 -12.60
CA SER A 53 -6.17 -11.34 -13.50
C SER A 53 -5.67 -10.01 -14.10
N ILE A 54 -5.05 -9.16 -13.28
CA ILE A 54 -4.41 -7.91 -13.70
C ILE A 54 -3.30 -8.19 -14.72
N GLU A 55 -2.39 -9.13 -14.42
CA GLU A 55 -1.28 -9.51 -15.30
C GLU A 55 -1.77 -10.04 -16.65
N ASN A 56 -2.82 -10.88 -16.65
CA ASN A 56 -3.44 -11.38 -17.86
C ASN A 56 -4.00 -10.23 -18.72
N LYS A 57 -4.76 -9.31 -18.12
CA LYS A 57 -5.34 -8.17 -18.83
C LYS A 57 -4.30 -7.19 -19.36
N ILE A 58 -3.24 -6.93 -18.59
CA ILE A 58 -2.10 -6.15 -19.07
C ILE A 58 -1.43 -6.83 -20.26
N SER A 59 -1.32 -8.16 -20.23
CA SER A 59 -0.74 -8.93 -21.34
C SER A 59 -1.61 -8.82 -22.60
N GLN A 60 -2.94 -8.94 -22.48
CA GLN A 60 -3.87 -8.73 -23.59
C GLN A 60 -3.77 -7.32 -24.18
N LEU A 61 -3.67 -6.30 -23.32
CA LEU A 61 -3.47 -4.92 -23.78
C LEU A 61 -2.13 -4.79 -24.52
N LYS A 62 -1.05 -5.37 -23.99
CA LYS A 62 0.27 -5.34 -24.65
C LYS A 62 0.26 -6.04 -26.00
N GLU A 63 -0.39 -7.19 -26.12
CA GLU A 63 -0.55 -7.93 -27.37
C GLU A 63 -1.31 -7.09 -28.40
N HIS A 64 -2.47 -6.55 -28.02
CA HIS A 64 -3.26 -5.65 -28.87
C HIS A 64 -2.43 -4.47 -29.39
N MET A 65 -1.66 -3.82 -28.53
CA MET A 65 -0.81 -2.69 -28.92
C MET A 65 0.38 -3.13 -29.79
N SER A 66 0.89 -4.36 -29.61
CA SER A 66 2.02 -4.89 -30.39
C SER A 66 1.62 -5.24 -31.82
N ASP A 67 0.35 -5.56 -32.06
CA ASP A 67 -0.21 -5.78 -33.39
C ASP A 67 -0.40 -4.48 -34.20
N GLY A 68 -0.03 -3.33 -33.62
CA GLY A 68 -0.16 -2.01 -34.26
C GLY A 68 -1.56 -1.42 -34.18
N ASN A 69 -2.46 -2.04 -33.41
CA ASN A 69 -3.78 -1.49 -33.15
C ASN A 69 -3.68 -0.24 -32.26
N LYS A 70 -4.70 0.63 -32.35
CA LYS A 70 -4.77 1.80 -31.49
C LYS A 70 -5.37 1.44 -30.14
N PHE A 71 -5.02 2.21 -29.11
CA PHE A 71 -5.52 2.00 -27.76
C PHE A 71 -7.05 2.12 -27.68
N GLU A 72 -7.63 3.04 -28.45
CA GLU A 72 -9.07 3.30 -28.48
C GLU A 72 -9.89 2.14 -29.05
N ASP A 73 -9.23 1.25 -29.81
CA ASP A 73 -9.83 0.07 -30.41
C ASP A 73 -9.83 -1.14 -29.45
N PHE A 74 -9.14 -1.05 -28.31
CA PHE A 74 -9.11 -2.12 -27.30
C PHE A 74 -10.45 -2.21 -26.55
N ASP A 75 -10.76 -3.40 -26.03
CA ASP A 75 -12.01 -3.64 -25.31
C ASP A 75 -12.09 -2.79 -24.03
N LYS A 76 -12.96 -1.79 -24.08
CA LYS A 76 -13.21 -0.84 -22.99
C LYS A 76 -13.68 -1.54 -21.72
N SER A 77 -14.45 -2.62 -21.83
CA SER A 77 -14.91 -3.39 -20.67
C SER A 77 -13.75 -4.06 -19.94
N ILE A 78 -12.72 -4.51 -20.68
CA ILE A 78 -11.50 -5.08 -20.11
C ILE A 78 -10.67 -4.00 -19.41
N LEU A 79 -10.58 -2.78 -19.96
CA LEU A 79 -9.91 -1.65 -19.31
C LEU A 79 -10.60 -1.25 -18.01
N PHE A 80 -11.93 -1.12 -18.02
CA PHE A 80 -12.69 -0.80 -16.81
C PHE A 80 -12.50 -1.87 -15.73
N ASP A 81 -12.58 -3.15 -16.10
CA ASP A 81 -12.37 -4.26 -15.17
C ASP A 81 -10.93 -4.28 -14.64
N LEU A 82 -9.93 -4.00 -15.48
CA LEU A 82 -8.52 -3.89 -15.07
C LEU A 82 -8.32 -2.82 -14.00
N ILE A 83 -8.85 -1.61 -14.21
CA ILE A 83 -8.66 -0.50 -13.26
C ILE A 83 -9.44 -0.77 -11.97
N ALA A 84 -10.66 -1.30 -12.06
CA ALA A 84 -11.43 -1.71 -10.89
C ALA A 84 -10.70 -2.77 -10.06
N MET A 85 -10.04 -3.75 -10.71
CA MET A 85 -9.23 -4.75 -10.04
C MET A 85 -8.01 -4.13 -9.34
N PHE A 86 -7.33 -3.16 -9.96
CA PHE A 86 -6.25 -2.41 -9.33
C PHE A 86 -6.71 -1.71 -8.04
N ALA A 87 -7.82 -0.97 -8.11
CA ALA A 87 -8.40 -0.29 -6.97
C ALA A 87 -8.72 -1.25 -5.82
N GLN A 88 -9.38 -2.38 -6.14
CA GLN A 88 -9.76 -3.39 -5.16
C GLN A 88 -8.55 -4.11 -4.52
N ALA A 89 -7.54 -4.46 -5.32
CA ALA A 89 -6.33 -5.12 -4.82
C ALA A 89 -5.53 -4.19 -3.90
N THR A 90 -5.36 -2.93 -4.32
CA THR A 90 -4.67 -1.89 -3.55
C THR A 90 -5.37 -1.64 -2.22
N LEU A 91 -6.70 -1.46 -2.23
CA LEU A 91 -7.49 -1.28 -1.02
C LEU A 91 -7.38 -2.48 -0.06
N SER A 92 -7.34 -3.69 -0.62
CA SER A 92 -7.19 -4.92 0.19
C SER A 92 -5.84 -4.97 0.91
N TYR A 93 -4.75 -4.55 0.26
CA TYR A 93 -3.45 -4.40 0.92
C TYR A 93 -3.47 -3.31 2.00
N PHE A 94 -4.09 -2.15 1.75
CA PHE A 94 -4.23 -1.11 2.78
C PHE A 94 -4.94 -1.61 4.03
N GLU A 95 -6.00 -2.41 3.89
CA GLU A 95 -6.72 -2.94 5.05
C GLU A 95 -5.94 -4.02 5.81
N ILE A 96 -5.07 -4.78 5.13
CA ILE A 96 -4.08 -5.63 5.79
C ILE A 96 -3.09 -4.75 6.56
N TYR A 97 -2.49 -3.76 5.90
CA TYR A 97 -1.46 -2.92 6.50
C TYR A 97 -1.98 -2.13 7.71
N LYS A 98 -3.16 -1.52 7.60
CA LYS A 98 -3.87 -0.87 8.71
C LYS A 98 -4.02 -1.80 9.90
N SER A 99 -4.36 -3.05 9.65
CA SER A 99 -4.51 -4.04 10.70
C SER A 99 -3.15 -4.40 11.32
N CYS A 100 -2.10 -4.57 10.51
CA CYS A 100 -0.72 -4.72 10.99
C CYS A 100 -0.32 -3.56 11.91
N LEU A 101 -0.51 -2.31 11.48
CA LEU A 101 -0.22 -1.12 12.29
C LEU A 101 -0.99 -1.15 13.60
N LYS A 102 -2.29 -1.46 13.57
CA LYS A 102 -3.12 -1.48 14.77
C LYS A 102 -2.62 -2.47 15.83
N PHE A 103 -2.15 -3.64 15.41
CA PHE A 103 -1.68 -4.67 16.34
C PHE A 103 -0.23 -4.50 16.75
N SER A 104 0.57 -3.88 15.89
CA SER A 104 2.00 -3.77 16.09
C SER A 104 2.42 -2.42 16.66
N LEU A 105 1.72 -1.31 16.45
CA LEU A 105 2.17 -0.01 16.95
C LEU A 105 2.05 0.11 18.47
N ASN A 106 3.04 0.79 19.06
CA ASN A 106 3.03 1.17 20.47
C ASN A 106 2.22 2.45 20.68
N PHE A 107 0.92 2.28 20.87
CA PHE A 107 -0.02 3.39 21.01
C PHE A 107 0.28 4.29 22.21
N GLU A 108 0.74 3.72 23.33
CA GLU A 108 1.13 4.51 24.51
C GLU A 108 2.29 5.45 24.15
N LYS A 109 3.34 4.92 23.53
CA LYS A 109 4.51 5.69 23.12
C LYS A 109 4.19 6.74 22.06
N LEU A 110 3.21 6.47 21.19
CA LEU A 110 2.73 7.38 20.16
C LEU A 110 1.67 8.37 20.65
N GLY A 111 1.22 8.27 21.91
CA GLY A 111 0.16 9.11 22.47
C GLY A 111 -1.21 8.88 21.82
N ILE A 112 -1.46 7.69 21.26
CA ILE A 112 -2.74 7.31 20.67
C ILE A 112 -3.64 6.76 21.78
N THR A 113 -4.73 7.47 22.10
CA THR A 113 -5.64 7.10 23.20
C THR A 113 -6.87 6.33 22.74
N LYS A 114 -7.20 6.38 21.44
CA LYS A 114 -8.34 5.65 20.89
C LYS A 114 -8.05 4.15 20.83
N SER A 115 -9.03 3.34 21.20
CA SER A 115 -8.95 1.87 21.12
C SER A 115 -9.04 1.33 19.68
N ASN A 116 -9.56 2.14 18.75
CA ASN A 116 -9.69 1.79 17.34
C ASN A 116 -9.34 2.99 16.44
N PRO A 117 -8.06 3.39 16.39
CA PRO A 117 -7.63 4.55 15.60
C PRO A 117 -7.79 4.26 14.10
N GLY A 118 -8.04 5.33 13.34
CA GLY A 118 -8.05 5.28 11.88
C GLY A 118 -6.65 5.06 11.29
N TYR A 119 -6.58 4.72 10.01
CA TYR A 119 -5.29 4.60 9.31
C TYR A 119 -4.50 5.92 9.35
N ASN A 120 -5.14 7.02 8.94
CA ASN A 120 -4.53 8.35 8.91
C ASN A 120 -4.05 8.78 10.30
N GLU A 121 -4.86 8.51 11.34
CA GLU A 121 -4.49 8.82 12.72
C GLU A 121 -3.22 8.07 13.14
N MET A 122 -3.11 6.77 12.85
CA MET A 122 -1.88 6.00 13.15
C MET A 122 -0.65 6.55 12.41
N ILE A 123 -0.79 6.89 11.12
CA ILE A 123 0.32 7.45 10.33
C ILE A 123 0.69 8.87 10.80
N ASP A 124 -0.30 9.69 11.15
CA ASP A 124 -0.05 11.06 11.60
C ASP A 124 0.68 11.06 12.95
N HIS A 125 0.26 10.22 13.90
CA HIS A 125 0.95 10.05 15.18
C HIS A 125 2.37 9.48 15.02
N LEU A 126 2.59 8.57 14.07
CA LEU A 126 3.94 8.12 13.70
C LEU A 126 4.79 9.27 13.16
N GLY A 127 4.23 10.07 12.25
CA GLY A 127 4.92 11.22 11.65
C GLY A 127 5.21 12.35 12.64
N ASP A 128 4.40 12.48 13.69
CA ASP A 128 4.57 13.47 14.74
C ASP A 128 5.50 13.00 15.88
N TYR A 129 5.89 11.71 15.90
CA TYR A 129 6.73 11.15 16.96
C TYR A 129 8.11 11.80 17.00
N LYS A 130 8.54 12.12 18.22
CA LYS A 130 9.86 12.69 18.51
C LYS A 130 10.59 11.83 19.52
N ASN A 131 11.85 11.55 19.24
CA ASN A 131 12.79 10.99 20.21
C ASN A 131 13.67 12.11 20.75
N ASP A 132 13.63 12.37 22.05
CA ASP A 132 14.35 13.48 22.71
C ASP A 132 14.15 14.85 22.02
N GLY A 133 12.93 15.11 21.57
CA GLY A 133 12.55 16.36 20.90
C GLY A 133 12.91 16.42 19.40
N VAL A 134 13.60 15.42 18.86
CA VAL A 134 13.96 15.32 17.44
C VAL A 134 12.94 14.44 16.71
N SER A 135 12.39 14.93 15.60
CA SER A 135 11.49 14.16 14.75
C SER A 135 12.20 12.94 14.18
N VAL A 136 11.61 11.75 14.38
CA VAL A 136 12.15 10.51 13.80
C VAL A 136 11.79 10.39 12.32
N PHE A 137 10.61 10.86 11.95
CA PHE A 137 10.12 10.81 10.59
C PHE A 137 9.74 12.20 10.08
N HIS A 138 9.85 12.39 8.76
CA HIS A 138 9.21 13.50 8.09
C HIS A 138 7.75 13.15 7.79
N LYS A 139 6.79 13.79 8.48
CA LYS A 139 5.36 13.45 8.38
C LYS A 139 4.83 13.39 6.95
N ALA A 140 5.09 14.41 6.14
CA ALA A 140 4.65 14.41 4.75
C ALA A 140 5.30 13.27 3.95
N GLY A 141 6.57 12.95 4.23
CA GLY A 141 7.28 11.84 3.60
C GLY A 141 6.64 10.48 3.92
N LEU A 142 6.27 10.24 5.19
CA LEU A 142 5.55 9.03 5.58
C LEU A 142 4.18 8.93 4.92
N ARG A 143 3.44 10.04 4.85
CA ARG A 143 2.10 10.05 4.24
C ARG A 143 2.16 9.71 2.76
N THR A 144 3.14 10.26 2.04
CA THR A 144 3.42 9.90 0.65
C THR A 144 3.85 8.44 0.54
N PHE A 145 4.84 8.00 1.33
CA PHE A 145 5.36 6.64 1.26
C PHE A 145 4.30 5.56 1.54
N PHE A 146 3.40 5.82 2.49
CA PHE A 146 2.29 4.94 2.84
C PHE A 146 0.99 5.24 2.07
N ASN A 147 1.07 6.05 1.01
CA ASN A 147 -0.02 6.34 0.08
C ASN A 147 -1.36 6.66 0.78
N VAL A 148 -1.30 7.53 1.79
CA VAL A 148 -2.46 7.88 2.62
C VAL A 148 -3.60 8.48 1.78
N ASP A 149 -3.27 9.31 0.81
CA ASP A 149 -4.27 10.03 0.02
C ASP A 149 -4.96 9.10 -0.99
N LEU A 150 -4.20 8.25 -1.69
CA LEU A 150 -4.78 7.18 -2.51
C LEU A 150 -5.68 6.25 -1.68
N ARG A 151 -5.27 5.88 -0.47
CA ARG A 151 -6.10 5.07 0.44
C ARG A 151 -7.42 5.77 0.76
N ASN A 152 -7.40 7.08 1.03
CA ASN A 152 -8.61 7.85 1.32
C ASN A 152 -9.57 7.88 0.13
N VAL A 153 -9.04 8.18 -1.05
CA VAL A 153 -9.76 8.19 -2.33
C VAL A 153 -10.47 6.86 -2.57
N LEU A 154 -9.74 5.75 -2.42
CA LEU A 154 -10.28 4.40 -2.61
C LEU A 154 -11.38 4.06 -1.61
N THR A 155 -11.29 4.55 -0.36
CA THR A 155 -12.32 4.24 0.66
C THR A 155 -13.55 5.13 0.62
N ASN A 156 -13.44 6.31 0.04
CA ASN A 156 -14.53 7.27 -0.04
C ASN A 156 -15.25 7.21 -1.39
N ASP A 157 -14.88 6.26 -2.27
CA ASP A 157 -15.38 6.12 -3.63
C ASP A 157 -15.39 7.46 -4.40
N SER A 158 -14.40 8.32 -4.12
CA SER A 158 -14.29 9.68 -4.67
C SER A 158 -13.45 9.72 -5.95
N TRP A 159 -13.45 8.61 -6.69
CA TRP A 159 -12.67 8.42 -7.91
C TRP A 159 -13.60 7.99 -9.05
N TRP A 160 -13.14 8.22 -10.28
CA TRP A 160 -13.83 7.82 -11.50
C TRP A 160 -12.82 7.40 -12.57
N ILE A 161 -13.33 6.90 -13.69
CA ILE A 161 -12.53 6.62 -14.87
C ILE A 161 -12.79 7.71 -15.91
N ASN A 162 -11.74 8.42 -16.33
CA ASN A 162 -11.86 9.46 -17.33
C ASN A 162 -11.94 8.89 -18.77
N ASN A 163 -12.05 9.78 -19.77
CA ASN A 163 -12.15 9.38 -21.17
C ASN A 163 -10.87 8.72 -21.73
N ASN A 164 -9.73 8.88 -21.05
CA ASN A 164 -8.47 8.24 -21.38
C ASN A 164 -8.31 6.86 -20.71
N PHE A 165 -9.33 6.39 -19.99
CA PHE A 165 -9.28 5.18 -19.18
C PHE A 165 -8.20 5.25 -18.07
N GLU A 166 -8.09 6.41 -17.44
CA GLU A 166 -7.21 6.61 -16.30
C GLU A 166 -8.04 6.67 -15.01
N PHE A 167 -7.48 6.12 -13.93
CA PHE A 167 -8.05 6.25 -12.60
C PHE A 167 -7.88 7.69 -12.15
N THR A 168 -8.98 8.41 -11.96
CA THR A 168 -8.97 9.84 -11.69
C THR A 168 -9.61 10.12 -10.34
N TYR A 169 -9.04 11.05 -9.58
CA TYR A 169 -9.63 11.55 -8.34
C TYR A 169 -9.28 13.02 -8.13
N GLU A 170 -10.04 13.68 -7.26
CA GLU A 170 -9.82 15.07 -6.88
C GLU A 170 -9.28 15.15 -5.44
N GLU A 171 -8.23 15.92 -5.24
CA GLU A 171 -7.71 16.27 -3.91
C GLU A 171 -8.59 17.33 -3.22
N PRO A 172 -8.50 17.50 -1.88
CA PRO A 172 -9.34 18.47 -1.16
C PRO A 172 -9.21 19.93 -1.62
N ASP A 173 -8.12 20.29 -2.31
CA ASP A 173 -7.90 21.64 -2.85
C ASP A 173 -8.43 21.82 -4.29
N GLY A 174 -9.06 20.78 -4.86
CA GLY A 174 -9.60 20.78 -6.22
C GLY A 174 -8.63 20.32 -7.29
N THR A 175 -7.42 19.87 -6.93
CA THR A 175 -6.46 19.33 -7.88
C THR A 175 -6.90 17.95 -8.37
N GLU A 176 -7.11 17.80 -9.68
CA GLU A 176 -7.38 16.49 -10.30
C GLU A 176 -6.09 15.71 -10.56
N ILE A 177 -6.03 14.47 -10.08
CA ILE A 177 -4.93 13.53 -10.32
C ILE A 177 -5.47 12.36 -11.14
N SER A 178 -4.79 12.05 -12.26
CA SER A 178 -5.09 10.90 -13.12
C SER A 178 -3.91 9.94 -13.14
N LEU A 179 -4.19 8.66 -12.89
CA LEU A 179 -3.22 7.58 -12.90
C LEU A 179 -3.51 6.63 -14.06
N SER A 180 -2.53 6.46 -14.92
CA SER A 180 -2.49 5.43 -15.95
C SER A 180 -2.39 4.03 -15.34
N ILE A 181 -2.63 3.01 -16.16
CA ILE A 181 -2.42 1.59 -15.78
C ILE A 181 -1.00 1.35 -15.24
N GLY A 182 0.01 2.02 -15.81
CA GLY A 182 1.39 1.88 -15.36
C GLY A 182 1.62 2.46 -13.97
N GLU A 183 0.99 3.59 -13.66
CA GLU A 183 1.09 4.23 -12.33
C GLU A 183 0.33 3.42 -11.29
N LEU A 184 -0.90 2.96 -11.58
CA LEU A 184 -1.65 2.05 -10.69
C LEU A 184 -0.89 0.77 -10.37
N HIS A 185 -0.14 0.26 -11.35
CA HIS A 185 0.72 -0.90 -11.16
C HIS A 185 1.86 -0.61 -10.19
N GLY A 186 2.44 0.60 -10.25
CA GLY A 186 3.41 1.11 -9.27
C GLY A 186 2.81 1.29 -7.87
N GLU A 187 1.61 1.87 -7.77
CA GLU A 187 0.90 2.04 -6.50
C GLU A 187 0.60 0.70 -5.82
N LEU A 188 0.16 -0.29 -6.61
CA LEU A 188 -0.08 -1.65 -6.12
C LEU A 188 1.23 -2.30 -5.62
N ALA A 189 2.33 -2.16 -6.39
CA ALA A 189 3.62 -2.70 -6.00
C ALA A 189 4.14 -2.06 -4.70
N SER A 190 3.98 -0.74 -4.55
CA SER A 190 4.36 0.02 -3.37
C SER A 190 3.70 -0.51 -2.10
N ILE A 191 2.35 -0.56 -2.06
CA ILE A 191 1.66 -0.99 -0.83
C ILE A 191 1.85 -2.49 -0.55
N ASN A 192 1.94 -3.32 -1.60
CA ASN A 192 2.29 -4.73 -1.42
C ASN A 192 3.66 -4.88 -0.76
N SER A 193 4.65 -4.13 -1.24
CA SER A 193 6.00 -4.16 -0.71
C SER A 193 6.05 -3.77 0.77
N VAL A 194 5.32 -2.73 1.16
CA VAL A 194 5.19 -2.31 2.57
C VAL A 194 4.57 -3.42 3.43
N VAL A 195 3.50 -4.07 2.95
CA VAL A 195 2.87 -5.18 3.68
C VAL A 195 3.84 -6.34 3.84
N LEU A 196 4.52 -6.77 2.78
CA LEU A 196 5.50 -7.86 2.83
C LEU A 196 6.65 -7.52 3.77
N GLY A 197 7.25 -6.33 3.62
CA GLY A 197 8.34 -5.87 4.47
C GLY A 197 7.97 -5.78 5.93
N PHE A 198 6.80 -5.22 6.21
CA PHE A 198 6.32 -5.13 7.57
C PHE A 198 6.11 -6.53 8.17
N THR A 199 5.40 -7.41 7.47
CA THR A 199 5.08 -8.76 7.99
C THR A 199 6.30 -9.64 8.19
N GLU A 200 7.20 -9.71 7.20
CA GLU A 200 8.40 -10.53 7.28
C GLU A 200 9.39 -10.01 8.34
N ASN A 201 9.63 -8.70 8.38
CA ASN A 201 10.57 -8.17 9.38
C ASN A 201 9.99 -8.22 10.78
N HIS A 202 8.68 -8.07 10.94
CA HIS A 202 8.00 -8.24 12.22
C HIS A 202 8.10 -9.68 12.73
N GLN A 203 8.00 -10.68 11.84
CA GLN A 203 8.23 -12.09 12.17
C GLN A 203 9.69 -12.38 12.55
N LYS A 204 10.68 -11.92 11.76
CA LYS A 204 12.11 -12.09 12.10
C LYS A 204 12.45 -11.51 13.46
N ASN A 205 11.88 -10.35 13.77
CA ASN A 205 12.07 -9.68 15.06
C ASN A 205 11.49 -10.47 16.25
N SER A 206 10.41 -11.25 16.08
CA SER A 206 9.92 -12.11 17.17
C SER A 206 10.83 -13.32 17.40
N ASP A 207 11.40 -13.87 16.33
CA ASP A 207 12.19 -15.11 16.41
C ASP A 207 13.54 -14.87 17.12
N ILE A 208 14.18 -13.72 16.90
CA ILE A 208 15.47 -13.36 17.53
C ILE A 208 15.37 -13.28 19.07
N GLU A 209 14.29 -12.70 19.62
CA GLU A 209 14.11 -12.61 21.08
C GLU A 209 13.72 -13.95 21.72
N SER A 210 13.12 -14.88 20.98
CA SER A 210 12.84 -16.23 21.50
C SER A 210 14.08 -17.12 21.60
N ALA A 211 15.19 -16.67 21.00
CA ALA A 211 16.48 -17.35 21.03
C ALA A 211 17.47 -16.75 22.05
N GLU A 212 17.11 -15.64 22.70
CA GLU A 212 17.82 -15.04 23.85
C GLU A 212 17.21 -15.49 25.19
#